data_AF-A0A1X1UMH7-F1
#
_entry.id   AF-A0A1X1UMH7-F1
#
_cell.length_a   1.000
_cell.length_b   1.000
_cell.length_c   1.000
_cell.angle_alpha   90.00
_cell.angle_beta   90.00
_cell.angle_gamma   90.00
#
_symmetry.space_group_name_H-M   'P 1'
#
loop_
_entity.id
_entity.type
_entity.pdbx_description
1 polymer ?
#
loop_
_entity_poly.entity_id
_entity_poly.type
_entity_poly.pdbx_seq_one_letter_code
_entity_poly.pdbx_strand_id
1 'polypeptide(L)'
;MPPADYQILAGPAGGRAVVITEAASAVALAVAARLAGDGHLVLMGARRTDVCEGLASRLRSDGAAAFAAYLDLADPASINRFVESAGYLVGAVDVLVTAAGLADGSWVGAQHLAAQVIPPMIENQRGDVVLISPELVGPSLPGAKRMLDTWVLGLQAEFVGTGVRASIIRSGEDIVNLAVPRSTSVPEILKKATLPSISALN
;
A
#
# COMPACT_ATOMS: atom_id res chain seq x y z
N MET A 1 -17.49 2.40 -9.60
CA MET A 1 -18.27 3.19 -8.63
C MET A 1 -18.06 2.55 -7.28
N PRO A 2 -17.48 3.26 -6.29
CA PRO A 2 -17.36 2.74 -4.93
C PRO A 2 -18.75 2.51 -4.31
N PRO A 3 -18.88 1.70 -3.24
CA PRO A 3 -20.16 1.48 -2.57
C PRO A 3 -20.74 2.81 -2.04
N ALA A 4 -22.08 2.91 -2.01
CA ALA A 4 -22.81 4.17 -1.82
C ALA A 4 -22.73 4.79 -0.40
N ASP A 5 -22.06 4.12 0.53
CA ASP A 5 -21.94 4.49 1.95
C ASP A 5 -20.62 5.21 2.29
N TYR A 6 -19.80 5.52 1.29
CA TYR A 6 -18.57 6.29 1.46
C TYR A 6 -18.87 7.78 1.72
N GLN A 7 -18.74 8.21 2.98
CA GLN A 7 -18.65 9.63 3.30
C GLN A 7 -17.22 10.13 3.09
N ILE A 8 -17.08 11.33 2.50
CA ILE A 8 -15.81 12.04 2.42
C ILE A 8 -15.41 12.40 3.86
N LEU A 9 -14.52 11.59 4.44
CA LEU A 9 -13.89 11.93 5.71
C LEU A 9 -12.81 12.96 5.38
N ALA A 10 -13.02 14.22 5.77
CA ALA A 10 -11.91 15.14 5.93
C ALA A 10 -10.94 14.45 6.91
N GLY A 11 -9.76 14.07 6.43
CA GLY A 11 -8.77 13.40 7.26
C GLY A 11 -8.52 14.21 8.53
N PRO A 12 -8.21 13.57 9.67
CA PRO A 12 -7.85 14.31 10.87
C PRO A 12 -6.71 15.27 10.54
N ALA A 13 -6.69 16.46 11.17
CA ALA A 13 -5.65 17.46 10.96
C ALA A 13 -4.27 16.83 11.19
N GLY A 14 -3.55 16.50 10.09
CA GLY A 14 -2.25 15.84 10.12
C GLY A 14 -2.16 14.48 9.41
N GLY A 15 -3.28 13.87 9.00
CA GLY A 15 -3.30 12.61 8.25
C GLY A 15 -2.78 12.77 6.81
N ARG A 16 -2.14 11.73 6.26
CA ARG A 16 -1.68 11.66 4.87
C ARG A 16 -2.58 10.73 4.06
N ALA A 17 -2.73 11.00 2.77
CA ALA A 17 -3.41 10.10 1.85
C ALA A 17 -2.48 8.95 1.42
N VAL A 18 -2.83 7.73 1.78
CA VAL A 18 -2.04 6.52 1.54
C VAL A 18 -2.77 5.61 0.57
N VAL A 19 -2.09 5.22 -0.50
CA VAL A 19 -2.53 4.16 -1.41
C VAL A 19 -1.65 2.94 -1.19
N ILE A 20 -2.26 1.78 -0.98
CA ILE A 20 -1.58 0.49 -0.81
C ILE A 20 -2.05 -0.47 -1.90
N THR A 21 -1.15 -0.95 -2.74
CA THR A 21 -1.44 -1.98 -3.75
C THR A 21 -1.16 -3.38 -3.19
N GLU A 22 -1.64 -4.41 -3.88
CA GLU A 22 -1.47 -5.82 -3.48
C GLU A 22 -1.90 -6.04 -2.01
N ALA A 23 -2.92 -5.30 -1.59
CA ALA A 23 -3.25 -5.07 -0.19
C ALA A 23 -3.85 -6.28 0.53
N ALA A 24 -4.12 -7.37 -0.17
CA ALA A 24 -4.64 -8.61 0.42
C ALA A 24 -3.55 -9.49 1.07
N SER A 25 -2.28 -9.10 1.01
CA SER A 25 -1.19 -9.78 1.72
C SER A 25 -1.17 -9.44 3.21
N ALA A 26 -0.68 -10.35 4.05
CA ALA A 26 -0.67 -10.14 5.50
C ALA A 26 0.15 -8.90 5.92
N VAL A 27 1.28 -8.66 5.24
CA VAL A 27 2.13 -7.48 5.48
C VAL A 27 1.38 -6.21 5.09
N ALA A 28 0.75 -6.16 3.91
CA ALA A 28 0.04 -4.98 3.47
C ALA A 28 -1.21 -4.68 4.35
N LEU A 29 -1.93 -5.71 4.80
CA LEU A 29 -3.04 -5.54 5.75
C LEU A 29 -2.58 -4.97 7.09
N ALA A 30 -1.43 -5.45 7.61
CA ALA A 30 -0.86 -4.92 8.86
C ALA A 30 -0.41 -3.46 8.70
N VAL A 31 0.23 -3.13 7.57
CA VAL A 31 0.61 -1.75 7.24
C VAL A 31 -0.63 -0.87 7.13
N ALA A 32 -1.68 -1.31 6.42
CA ALA A 32 -2.92 -0.57 6.29
C ALA A 32 -3.58 -0.28 7.64
N ALA A 33 -3.68 -1.31 8.50
CA ALA A 33 -4.25 -1.16 9.83
C ALA A 33 -3.45 -0.19 10.70
N ARG A 34 -2.12 -0.25 10.64
CA ARG A 34 -1.25 0.66 11.39
C ARG A 34 -1.42 2.11 10.93
N LEU A 35 -1.31 2.35 9.62
CA LEU A 35 -1.41 3.70 9.06
C LEU A 35 -2.79 4.32 9.31
N ALA A 36 -3.86 3.52 9.20
CA ALA A 36 -5.21 3.96 9.53
C ALA A 36 -5.35 4.29 11.03
N GLY A 37 -4.79 3.46 11.92
CA GLY A 37 -4.76 3.71 13.36
C GLY A 37 -3.95 4.94 13.76
N ASP A 38 -2.93 5.30 12.98
CA ASP A 38 -2.15 6.53 13.14
C ASP A 38 -2.86 7.77 12.54
N GLY A 39 -4.11 7.62 12.06
CA GLY A 39 -4.95 8.71 11.56
C GLY A 39 -4.78 9.05 10.08
N HIS A 40 -4.15 8.19 9.29
CA HIS A 40 -4.03 8.39 7.85
C HIS A 40 -5.29 7.95 7.09
N LEU A 41 -5.50 8.55 5.91
CA LEU A 41 -6.55 8.14 4.97
C LEU A 41 -5.99 7.00 4.12
N VAL A 42 -6.49 5.78 4.27
CA VAL A 42 -5.90 4.60 3.61
C VAL A 42 -6.83 4.02 2.56
N LEU A 43 -6.38 3.94 1.30
CA LEU A 43 -7.04 3.18 0.24
C LEU A 43 -6.24 1.91 -0.09
N MET A 44 -6.90 0.76 0.04
CA MET A 44 -6.35 -0.56 -0.28
C MET A 44 -6.84 -1.04 -1.66
N GLY A 45 -5.89 -1.43 -2.51
CA GLY A 45 -6.15 -1.98 -3.84
C GLY A 45 -5.71 -3.44 -3.96
N ALA A 46 -6.65 -4.32 -4.30
CA ALA A 46 -6.36 -5.71 -4.66
C ALA A 46 -7.50 -6.34 -5.49
N ARG A 47 -7.19 -7.46 -6.19
CA ARG A 47 -8.20 -8.30 -6.85
C ARG A 47 -9.17 -8.93 -5.85
N ARG A 48 -8.67 -9.35 -4.69
CA ARG A 48 -9.44 -9.88 -3.55
C ARG A 48 -9.99 -8.73 -2.71
N THR A 49 -10.88 -7.94 -3.31
CA THR A 49 -11.43 -6.73 -2.68
C THR A 49 -12.23 -7.06 -1.43
N ASP A 50 -12.82 -8.25 -1.33
CA ASP A 50 -13.52 -8.76 -0.14
C ASP A 50 -12.63 -8.76 1.12
N VAL A 51 -11.36 -9.17 0.99
CA VAL A 51 -10.41 -9.17 2.12
C VAL A 51 -10.09 -7.75 2.57
N CYS A 52 -9.83 -6.86 1.61
CA CYS A 52 -9.53 -5.46 1.88
C CYS A 52 -10.74 -4.74 2.50
N GLU A 53 -11.94 -4.99 1.99
CA GLU A 53 -13.18 -4.39 2.49
C GLU A 53 -13.51 -4.90 3.91
N GLY A 54 -13.25 -6.18 4.20
CA GLY A 54 -13.40 -6.71 5.56
C GLY A 54 -12.51 -5.99 6.57
N LEU A 55 -11.26 -5.68 6.22
CA LEU A 55 -10.39 -4.85 7.07
C LEU A 55 -10.86 -3.39 7.12
N ALA A 56 -11.19 -2.80 5.97
CA ALA A 56 -11.61 -1.41 5.86
C ALA A 56 -12.86 -1.15 6.71
N SER A 57 -13.87 -2.01 6.63
CA SER A 57 -15.09 -1.93 7.43
C SER A 57 -14.79 -1.97 8.94
N ARG A 58 -13.87 -2.82 9.38
CA ARG A 58 -13.48 -2.90 10.78
C ARG A 58 -12.73 -1.64 11.24
N LEU A 59 -11.78 -1.16 10.45
CA LEU A 59 -11.05 0.07 10.76
C LEU A 59 -12.01 1.27 10.83
N ARG A 60 -13.00 1.34 9.94
CA ARG A 60 -14.05 2.36 9.98
C ARG A 60 -14.94 2.24 11.22
N SER A 61 -15.28 1.03 11.67
CA SER A 61 -16.03 0.87 12.93
C SER A 61 -15.23 1.33 14.15
N ASP A 62 -13.90 1.27 14.07
CA ASP A 62 -12.98 1.76 15.10
C ASP A 62 -12.67 3.27 14.95
N GLY A 63 -13.34 3.96 14.02
CA GLY A 63 -13.22 5.42 13.81
C GLY A 63 -12.08 5.85 12.87
N ALA A 64 -11.38 4.91 12.24
CA ALA A 64 -10.32 5.21 11.28
C ALA A 64 -10.87 5.38 9.85
N ALA A 65 -10.11 6.09 9.00
CA ALA A 65 -10.49 6.32 7.61
C ALA A 65 -9.80 5.34 6.67
N ALA A 66 -10.43 4.19 6.44
CA ALA A 66 -9.89 3.14 5.60
C ALA A 66 -10.91 2.66 4.56
N PHE A 67 -10.40 2.38 3.36
CA PHE A 67 -11.18 2.18 2.16
C PHE A 67 -10.59 1.03 1.32
N ALA A 68 -11.42 0.39 0.51
CA ALA A 68 -10.99 -0.63 -0.44
C ALA A 68 -11.59 -0.39 -1.82
N ALA A 69 -10.79 -0.62 -2.85
CA ALA A 69 -11.23 -0.60 -4.23
C ALA A 69 -10.60 -1.75 -5.01
N TYR A 70 -11.29 -2.23 -6.04
CA TYR A 70 -10.76 -3.26 -6.92
C TYR A 70 -9.55 -2.71 -7.68
N LEU A 71 -8.46 -3.48 -7.68
CA LEU A 71 -7.25 -3.18 -8.43
C LEU A 71 -6.69 -4.46 -9.02
N ASP A 72 -6.69 -4.52 -10.35
CA ASP A 72 -5.92 -5.48 -11.12
C ASP A 72 -4.78 -4.74 -11.84
N LEU A 73 -3.54 -5.01 -11.44
CA LEU A 73 -2.37 -4.39 -12.04
C LEU A 73 -2.06 -4.92 -13.45
N ALA A 74 -2.71 -6.01 -13.90
CA ALA A 74 -2.60 -6.49 -15.27
C ALA A 74 -3.55 -5.76 -16.25
N ASP A 75 -4.55 -5.03 -15.75
CA ASP A 75 -5.53 -4.30 -16.55
C ASP A 75 -5.32 -2.77 -16.41
N PRO A 76 -4.81 -2.09 -17.46
CA PRO A 76 -4.67 -0.63 -17.45
C PRO A 76 -5.99 0.11 -17.17
N ALA A 77 -7.13 -0.41 -17.62
CA ALA A 77 -8.42 0.20 -17.33
C ALA A 77 -8.80 0.05 -15.85
N SER A 78 -8.39 -1.05 -15.21
CA SER A 78 -8.53 -1.22 -13.75
C SER A 78 -7.65 -0.23 -13.00
N ILE A 79 -6.41 0.00 -13.47
CA ILE A 79 -5.51 0.98 -12.85
C ILE A 79 -6.11 2.39 -12.91
N ASN A 80 -6.62 2.80 -14.07
CA ASN A 80 -7.24 4.12 -14.24
C ASN A 80 -8.44 4.31 -13.30
N ARG A 81 -9.36 3.34 -13.24
CA ARG A 81 -10.51 3.37 -12.32
C ARG A 81 -10.09 3.43 -10.85
N PHE A 82 -8.99 2.76 -10.50
CA PHE A 82 -8.47 2.77 -9.13
C PHE A 82 -7.86 4.12 -8.77
N VAL A 83 -7.09 4.76 -9.68
CA VAL A 83 -6.54 6.10 -9.48
C VAL A 83 -7.65 7.14 -9.36
N GLU A 84 -8.71 7.06 -10.18
CA GLU A 84 -9.91 7.89 -10.02
C GLU A 84 -10.57 7.70 -8.64
N SER A 85 -10.67 6.45 -8.19
CA SER A 85 -11.19 6.14 -6.85
C SER A 85 -10.29 6.73 -5.75
N ALA A 86 -8.97 6.70 -5.90
CA ALA A 86 -8.05 7.33 -4.97
C ALA A 86 -8.29 8.85 -4.88
N GLY A 87 -8.40 9.52 -6.02
CA GLY A 87 -8.70 10.96 -6.07
C GLY A 87 -10.03 11.31 -5.39
N TYR A 88 -11.05 10.48 -5.55
CA TYR A 88 -12.36 10.70 -4.91
C TYR A 88 -12.35 10.41 -3.40
N LEU A 89 -11.68 9.34 -2.97
CA LEU A 89 -11.78 8.80 -1.61
C LEU A 89 -10.78 9.40 -0.64
N VAL A 90 -9.53 9.59 -1.08
CA VAL A 90 -8.42 10.05 -0.23
C VAL A 90 -7.79 11.35 -0.74
N GLY A 91 -8.15 11.81 -1.94
CA GLY A 91 -7.63 13.05 -2.52
C GLY A 91 -6.25 12.88 -3.15
N ALA A 92 -5.42 13.92 -3.06
CA ALA A 92 -4.06 13.89 -3.57
C ALA A 92 -3.21 12.90 -2.76
N VAL A 93 -2.70 11.86 -3.41
CA VAL A 93 -1.95 10.79 -2.76
C VAL A 93 -0.61 11.32 -2.25
N ASP A 94 -0.36 11.17 -0.95
CA ASP A 94 0.89 11.55 -0.30
C ASP A 94 1.87 10.38 -0.17
N VAL A 95 1.35 9.16 -0.07
CA VAL A 95 2.15 7.94 0.13
C VAL A 95 1.65 6.84 -0.80
N LEU A 96 2.54 6.29 -1.60
CA LEU A 96 2.28 5.10 -2.41
C LEU A 96 3.07 3.93 -1.83
N VAL A 97 2.37 2.91 -1.35
CA VAL A 97 2.95 1.63 -0.96
C VAL A 97 2.64 0.61 -2.06
N THR A 98 3.67 0.14 -2.75
CA THR A 98 3.50 -0.85 -3.81
C THR A 98 4.60 -1.89 -3.77
N ALA A 99 4.24 -3.14 -3.97
CA ALA A 99 5.19 -4.14 -4.41
C ALA A 99 5.26 -4.12 -5.93
N ALA A 100 6.27 -4.79 -6.48
CA ALA A 100 6.58 -4.75 -7.89
C ALA A 100 6.25 -6.07 -8.61
N GLY A 101 5.33 -6.87 -8.05
CA GLY A 101 4.76 -8.01 -8.77
C GLY A 101 3.91 -8.91 -7.87
N LEU A 102 2.61 -9.00 -8.14
CA LEU A 102 1.93 -10.16 -8.75
C LEU A 102 0.59 -9.74 -9.42
N ALA A 103 0.68 -9.15 -10.60
CA ALA A 103 -0.34 -9.35 -11.63
C ALA A 103 0.35 -9.98 -12.84
N ASP A 104 0.11 -11.29 -13.02
CA ASP A 104 0.47 -12.10 -14.19
C ASP A 104 1.96 -12.08 -14.60
N GLY A 105 2.86 -11.85 -13.64
CA GLY A 105 4.31 -11.86 -13.85
C GLY A 105 4.89 -10.59 -14.50
N SER A 106 4.10 -9.50 -14.56
CA SER A 106 4.51 -8.22 -15.15
C SER A 106 4.74 -7.14 -14.09
N TRP A 107 5.83 -6.38 -14.26
CA TRP A 107 6.20 -5.22 -13.44
C TRP A 107 5.56 -3.93 -13.93
N VAL A 108 5.05 -3.96 -15.17
CA VAL A 108 4.54 -2.79 -15.89
C VAL A 108 3.31 -2.20 -15.19
N GLY A 109 2.47 -3.04 -14.58
CA GLY A 109 1.26 -2.59 -13.88
C GLY A 109 1.55 -1.65 -12.71
N ALA A 110 2.45 -2.05 -11.82
CA ALA A 110 2.86 -1.24 -10.67
C ALA A 110 3.54 0.06 -11.13
N GLN A 111 4.38 -0.01 -12.16
CA GLN A 111 5.02 1.15 -12.77
C GLN A 111 4.01 2.08 -13.43
N HIS A 112 2.99 1.54 -14.10
CA HIS A 112 1.94 2.31 -14.74
C HIS A 112 1.07 3.05 -13.71
N LEU A 113 0.72 2.39 -12.60
CA LEU A 113 0.05 3.06 -11.48
C LEU A 113 0.93 4.16 -10.89
N ALA A 114 2.21 3.85 -10.63
CA ALA A 114 3.16 4.82 -10.09
C ALA A 114 3.33 6.04 -11.01
N ALA A 115 3.37 5.84 -12.32
CA ALA A 115 3.46 6.91 -13.32
C ALA A 115 2.23 7.85 -13.33
N GLN A 116 1.09 7.42 -12.81
CA GLN A 116 -0.09 8.28 -12.63
C GLN A 116 -0.12 8.99 -11.26
N VAL A 117 0.48 8.37 -10.24
CA VAL A 117 0.44 8.85 -8.85
C VAL A 117 1.61 9.80 -8.51
N ILE A 118 2.79 9.55 -9.06
CA ILE A 118 4.03 10.28 -8.77
C ILE A 118 4.01 11.73 -9.28
N PRO A 119 3.57 12.04 -10.52
CA PRO A 119 3.66 13.41 -11.02
C PRO A 119 2.92 14.43 -10.13
N PRO A 120 1.68 14.15 -9.65
CA PRO A 120 1.04 15.01 -8.65
C PRO A 120 1.82 15.16 -7.33
N MET A 121 2.56 14.13 -6.87
CA MET A 121 3.42 14.25 -5.68
C MET A 121 4.58 15.23 -5.91
N ILE A 122 5.19 15.18 -7.11
CA ILE A 122 6.27 16.08 -7.52
C ILE A 122 5.76 17.52 -7.62
N GLU A 123 4.59 17.72 -8.25
CA GLU A 123 3.94 19.04 -8.34
C GLU A 123 3.68 19.65 -6.95
N ASN A 124 3.28 18.81 -5.99
CA ASN A 124 3.05 19.22 -4.60
C ASN A 124 4.33 19.27 -3.75
N GLN A 125 5.48 18.96 -4.32
CA GLN A 125 6.78 18.88 -3.66
C GLN A 125 6.80 18.02 -2.38
N ARG A 126 5.95 17.00 -2.34
CA ARG A 126 5.77 16.14 -1.16
C ARG A 126 5.23 14.79 -1.58
N GLY A 127 5.95 13.73 -1.22
CA GLY A 127 5.46 12.37 -1.39
C GLY A 127 6.44 11.33 -0.87
N ASP A 128 5.93 10.14 -0.56
CA ASP A 128 6.75 8.97 -0.27
C ASP A 128 6.29 7.78 -1.10
N VAL A 129 7.21 7.20 -1.87
CA VAL A 129 7.02 5.94 -2.58
C VAL A 129 7.75 4.85 -1.80
N VAL A 130 7.00 3.91 -1.25
CA VAL A 130 7.51 2.78 -0.46
C VAL A 130 7.35 1.51 -1.29
N LEU A 131 8.49 0.96 -1.68
CA LEU A 131 8.56 -0.28 -2.43
C LEU A 131 8.69 -1.47 -1.48
N ILE A 132 7.80 -2.45 -1.59
CA ILE A 132 7.86 -3.67 -0.77
C ILE A 132 8.45 -4.81 -1.59
N SER A 133 9.41 -5.54 -1.01
CA SER A 133 9.96 -6.75 -1.64
C SER A 133 8.86 -7.76 -1.98
N PRO A 134 8.82 -8.32 -3.21
CA PRO A 134 7.68 -9.11 -3.66
C PRO A 134 7.41 -10.36 -2.81
N GLU A 135 8.43 -10.95 -2.20
CA GLU A 135 8.27 -12.10 -1.29
C GLU A 135 7.43 -11.81 -0.04
N LEU A 136 7.30 -10.54 0.35
CA LEU A 136 6.47 -10.12 1.49
C LEU A 136 4.98 -10.02 1.12
N VAL A 137 4.68 -9.95 -0.18
CA VAL A 137 3.31 -9.85 -0.70
C VAL A 137 2.82 -11.12 -1.40
N GLY A 138 3.74 -11.97 -1.90
CA GLY A 138 3.39 -13.23 -2.53
C GLY A 138 4.56 -13.94 -3.25
N PRO A 139 4.23 -14.95 -4.10
CA PRO A 139 5.22 -15.59 -4.96
C PRO A 139 6.00 -14.58 -5.83
N SER A 140 7.31 -14.73 -5.91
CA SER A 140 8.19 -13.80 -6.60
C SER A 140 8.89 -14.47 -7.78
N LEU A 141 9.07 -13.73 -8.88
CA LEU A 141 9.79 -14.22 -10.05
C LEU A 141 11.32 -14.21 -9.83
N PRO A 142 12.08 -15.08 -10.52
CA PRO A 142 13.54 -14.95 -10.55
C PRO A 142 13.98 -13.53 -10.96
N GLY A 143 14.93 -12.95 -10.23
CA GLY A 143 15.44 -11.61 -10.51
C GLY A 143 14.59 -10.44 -10.00
N ALA A 144 13.39 -10.70 -9.46
CA ALA A 144 12.48 -9.70 -8.93
C ALA A 144 13.14 -8.72 -7.94
N LYS A 145 13.94 -9.22 -6.99
CA LYS A 145 14.65 -8.36 -6.02
C LYS A 145 15.56 -7.35 -6.72
N ARG A 146 16.33 -7.80 -7.71
CA ARG A 146 17.24 -6.93 -8.49
C ARG A 146 16.47 -5.91 -9.31
N MET A 147 15.32 -6.30 -9.89
CA MET A 147 14.46 -5.37 -10.61
C MET A 147 13.90 -4.29 -9.68
N LEU A 148 13.46 -4.67 -8.47
CA LEU A 148 13.01 -3.74 -7.45
C LEU A 148 14.13 -2.80 -7.01
N ASP A 149 15.34 -3.33 -6.80
CA ASP A 149 16.52 -2.54 -6.45
C ASP A 149 16.87 -1.54 -7.58
N THR A 150 16.75 -1.95 -8.83
CA THR A 150 16.99 -1.06 -9.97
C THR A 150 15.92 0.03 -10.06
N TRP A 151 14.66 -0.33 -9.81
CA TRP A 151 13.57 0.63 -9.84
C TRP A 151 13.67 1.65 -8.70
N VAL A 152 13.96 1.23 -7.46
CA VAL A 152 14.13 2.17 -6.34
C VAL A 152 15.28 3.14 -6.59
N LEU A 153 16.40 2.67 -7.16
CA LEU A 153 17.54 3.53 -7.50
C LEU A 153 17.18 4.55 -8.59
N GLY A 154 16.42 4.13 -9.61
CA GLY A 154 15.91 5.02 -10.65
C GLY A 154 15.02 6.12 -10.07
N LEU A 155 14.02 5.74 -9.25
CA LEU A 155 13.15 6.70 -8.58
C LEU A 155 13.92 7.64 -7.64
N GLN A 156 14.89 7.13 -6.87
CA GLN A 156 15.72 7.97 -6.01
C GLN A 156 16.51 9.01 -6.79
N ALA A 157 17.02 8.65 -7.98
CA ALA A 157 17.69 9.60 -8.87
C ALA A 157 16.71 10.63 -9.46
N GLU A 158 15.53 10.19 -9.91
CA GLU A 158 14.47 11.07 -10.43
C GLU A 158 13.94 12.06 -9.39
N PHE A 159 13.93 11.65 -8.11
CA PHE A 159 13.34 12.46 -7.05
C PHE A 159 14.27 13.52 -6.45
N VAL A 160 15.54 13.58 -6.86
CA VAL A 160 16.48 14.60 -6.38
C VAL A 160 15.93 16.01 -6.64
N GLY A 161 15.75 16.79 -5.58
CA GLY A 161 15.24 18.17 -5.66
C GLY A 161 13.72 18.30 -5.84
N THR A 162 12.97 17.19 -5.87
CA THR A 162 11.51 17.19 -6.06
C THR A 162 10.70 17.26 -4.76
N GLY A 163 11.31 16.96 -3.61
CA GLY A 163 10.60 16.82 -2.33
C GLY A 163 9.89 15.46 -2.13
N VAL A 164 9.92 14.59 -3.15
CA VAL A 164 9.45 13.21 -3.07
C VAL A 164 10.61 12.29 -2.65
N ARG A 165 10.31 11.16 -2.00
CA ARG A 165 11.30 10.15 -1.60
C ARG A 165 10.88 8.77 -2.06
N ALA A 166 11.85 7.93 -2.38
CA ALA A 166 11.66 6.51 -2.61
C ALA A 166 12.44 5.69 -1.58
N SER A 167 11.78 4.71 -0.97
CA SER A 167 12.37 3.79 -0.01
C SER A 167 11.93 2.35 -0.31
N ILE A 168 12.65 1.38 0.26
CA ILE A 168 12.37 -0.04 0.08
C ILE A 168 12.29 -0.77 1.42
N ILE A 169 11.27 -1.60 1.58
CA ILE A 169 11.12 -2.54 2.71
C ILE A 169 11.51 -3.93 2.21
N ARG A 170 12.51 -4.54 2.87
CA ARG A 170 13.01 -5.87 2.56
C ARG A 170 12.63 -6.88 3.63
N SER A 171 12.48 -8.14 3.22
CA SER A 171 12.50 -9.25 4.17
C SER A 171 13.92 -9.43 4.72
N GLY A 172 14.07 -9.57 6.03
CA GLY A 172 15.28 -10.19 6.60
C GLY A 172 15.35 -11.68 6.20
N GLU A 173 16.55 -12.26 6.15
CA GLU A 173 16.73 -13.70 5.82
C GLU A 173 15.95 -14.61 6.78
N ASP A 174 15.67 -14.16 8.01
CA ASP A 174 14.98 -14.94 9.05
C ASP A 174 13.44 -14.90 9.01
N ILE A 175 12.82 -14.03 8.20
CA ILE A 175 11.34 -13.88 8.17
C ILE A 175 10.68 -14.93 7.27
N VAL A 176 11.45 -15.56 6.36
CA VAL A 176 10.95 -16.55 5.39
C VAL A 176 10.32 -17.78 6.08
N ASN A 177 10.63 -18.02 7.36
CA ASN A 177 10.07 -19.13 8.14
C ASN A 177 8.79 -18.77 8.92
N LEU A 178 8.32 -17.51 8.86
CA LEU A 178 7.02 -17.12 9.39
C LEU A 178 5.95 -17.30 8.30
N ALA A 179 5.73 -18.54 7.87
CA ALA A 179 4.58 -18.88 7.03
C ALA A 179 3.30 -18.54 7.80
N VAL A 180 2.73 -17.36 7.55
CA VAL A 180 1.38 -17.01 8.01
C VAL A 180 0.42 -17.90 7.21
N PRO A 181 -0.33 -18.82 7.86
CA PRO A 181 -1.23 -19.72 7.15
C PRO A 181 -2.22 -18.94 6.27
N ARG A 182 -2.51 -19.45 5.06
CA ARG A 182 -3.48 -18.87 4.10
C ARG A 182 -4.90 -18.69 4.68
N SER A 183 -5.18 -19.19 5.88
CA SER A 183 -6.44 -19.08 6.62
C SER A 183 -6.41 -18.11 7.80
N THR A 184 -5.36 -17.30 7.97
CA THR A 184 -5.25 -16.41 9.13
C THR A 184 -6.29 -15.29 9.03
N SER A 185 -7.25 -15.31 9.94
CA SER A 185 -8.30 -14.30 10.00
C SER A 185 -7.71 -12.92 10.33
N VAL A 186 -8.31 -11.84 9.81
CA VAL A 186 -7.91 -10.44 10.08
C VAL A 186 -7.65 -10.17 11.59
N PRO A 187 -8.43 -10.70 12.54
CA PRO A 187 -8.13 -10.57 13.98
C PRO A 187 -6.77 -11.12 14.45
N GLU A 188 -6.24 -12.19 13.84
CA GLU A 188 -4.96 -12.79 14.25
C GLU A 188 -3.75 -12.01 13.71
N ILE A 189 -3.86 -11.43 12.51
CA ILE A 189 -2.82 -10.55 11.94
C ILE A 189 -2.61 -9.34 12.86
N LEU A 190 -3.71 -8.75 13.34
CA LEU A 190 -3.68 -7.60 14.25
C LEU A 190 -3.12 -7.94 15.64
N LYS A 191 -3.40 -9.15 16.17
CA LYS A 191 -2.80 -9.63 17.43
C LYS A 191 -1.30 -9.89 17.35
N LYS A 192 -0.76 -10.18 16.16
CA LYS A 192 0.69 -10.36 15.94
C LYS A 192 1.39 -9.05 15.54
N ALA A 193 0.66 -8.10 14.96
CA ALA A 193 1.18 -6.78 14.60
C ALA A 193 1.37 -5.83 15.82
N THR A 194 0.88 -6.20 17.01
CA THR A 194 1.34 -5.59 18.27
C THR A 194 2.79 -5.98 18.53
N LEU A 195 3.71 -5.21 17.96
CA LEU A 195 5.12 -5.20 18.36
C LEU A 195 5.23 -4.72 19.82
N PRO A 196 6.26 -5.19 20.58
CA PRO A 196 6.47 -4.79 21.96
C PRO A 196 6.54 -3.26 22.07
N SER A 197 5.92 -2.73 23.11
CA SER A 197 6.01 -1.35 23.58
C SER A 197 7.42 -0.78 23.35
N ILE A 198 7.52 0.38 22.67
CA ILE A 198 8.72 1.21 22.60
C ILE A 198 8.95 1.81 23.99
N SER A 199 9.36 0.98 24.94
CA SER A 199 9.77 1.36 26.29
C SER A 199 11.03 0.62 26.73
N ALA A 200 11.76 -0.02 25.80
CA ALA A 200 12.95 -0.83 26.09
C ALA A 200 14.20 -0.41 25.30
N LEU A 201 14.30 0.88 24.93
CA LEU A 201 15.54 1.49 24.47
C LEU A 201 15.75 2.80 25.26
N ASN A 202 16.23 2.63 26.49
CA ASN A 202 17.01 3.63 27.23
C ASN A 202 18.35 3.00 27.57
#